data_AF-A0A952EZ27-F1
#
_entry.id   AF-A0A952EZ27-F1
#
_cell.length_a   1.000
_cell.length_b   1.000
_cell.length_c   1.000
_cell.angle_alpha   90.00
_cell.angle_beta   90.00
_cell.angle_gamma   90.00
#
_symmetry.space_group_name_H-M   'P 1'
#
loop_
_entity.id
_entity.type
_entity.pdbx_description
1 polymer ?
#
loop_
_entity_poly.entity_id
_entity_poly.type
_entity_poly.pdbx_seq_one_letter_code
_entity_poly.pdbx_strand_id
1 'polypeptide(L)'
;MGALNFYAERRHAFDERSVEAGLIYAAHTTVAWNILQRDDQFRAAVASRDIIGQAKGMLMERFKIDAADAFDLLKRLSQEANTPLVRVAEQVVSGRTRWEDHARR
;
A
#
# COMPACT_ATOMS: atom_id res chain seq x y z
N MET A 1 14.93 12.49 0.83
CA MET A 1 16.15 12.85 0.08
C MET A 1 16.82 11.56 -0.35
N GLY A 2 17.25 11.46 -1.60
CA GLY A 2 18.01 10.32 -2.12
C GLY A 2 19.49 10.68 -2.30
N ALA A 3 20.38 9.70 -2.19
CA ALA A 3 21.80 9.85 -2.44
C ALA A 3 22.26 8.73 -3.38
N LEU A 4 23.28 8.99 -4.20
CA LEU A 4 23.92 8.01 -5.08
C LEU A 4 25.36 7.79 -4.63
N ASN A 5 25.77 6.52 -4.54
CA ASN A 5 27.16 6.14 -4.26
C ASN A 5 27.78 5.59 -5.56
N PHE A 6 28.87 6.20 -5.99
CA PHE A 6 29.62 5.77 -7.18
C PHE A 6 30.95 5.16 -6.75
N TYR A 7 31.33 4.07 -7.41
CA TYR A 7 32.56 3.33 -7.13
C TYR A 7 33.41 3.23 -8.40
N ALA A 8 34.73 3.31 -8.26
CA ALA A 8 35.66 3.17 -9.37
C ALA A 8 36.91 2.40 -8.93
N GLU A 9 37.45 1.58 -9.84
CA GLU A 9 38.62 0.74 -9.58
C GLU A 9 39.96 1.50 -9.69
N ARG A 10 39.97 2.63 -10.43
CA ARG A 10 41.19 3.42 -10.66
C ARG A 10 41.25 4.64 -9.73
N ARG A 11 42.46 4.98 -9.26
CA ARG A 11 42.71 6.22 -8.52
C ARG A 11 42.43 7.44 -9.41
N HIS A 12 41.85 8.49 -8.82
CA HIS A 12 41.49 9.74 -9.50
C HIS A 12 40.49 9.58 -10.66
N ALA A 13 39.63 8.55 -10.61
CA ALA A 13 38.63 8.31 -11.65
C ALA A 13 37.47 9.33 -11.67
N PHE A 14 37.29 10.11 -10.60
CA PHE A 14 36.27 11.15 -10.51
C PHE A 14 36.95 12.52 -10.51
N ASP A 15 36.73 13.26 -11.59
CA ASP A 15 37.10 14.66 -11.73
C ASP A 15 35.89 15.57 -11.39
N GLU A 16 36.08 16.88 -11.45
CA GLU A 16 35.03 17.86 -11.14
C GLU A 16 33.79 17.69 -12.04
N ARG A 17 33.99 17.33 -13.31
CA ARG A 17 32.90 17.01 -14.26
C ARG A 17 32.15 15.76 -13.85
N SER A 18 32.83 14.77 -13.29
CA SER A 18 32.20 13.55 -12.76
C SER A 18 31.31 13.86 -11.56
N VAL A 19 31.72 14.81 -10.71
CA VAL A 19 30.92 15.28 -9.56
C VAL A 19 29.70 16.06 -10.06
N GLU A 20 29.89 16.98 -11.00
CA GLU A 20 28.78 17.75 -11.61
C GLU A 20 27.74 16.83 -12.25
N ALA A 21 28.19 15.88 -13.08
CA ALA A 21 27.32 14.87 -13.68
C ALA A 21 26.61 14.02 -12.61
N GLY A 22 27.34 13.60 -11.57
CA GLY A 22 26.78 12.84 -10.45
C GLY A 22 25.65 13.58 -9.72
N LEU A 23 25.80 14.90 -9.51
CA LEU A 23 24.76 15.74 -8.91
C LEU A 23 23.52 15.85 -9.79
N ILE A 24 23.70 16.02 -11.10
CA ILE A 24 22.60 16.04 -12.07
C ILE A 24 21.85 14.71 -12.04
N TYR A 25 22.56 13.57 -12.08
CA TYR A 25 21.94 12.25 -12.00
C TYR A 25 21.23 12.02 -10.67
N ALA A 26 21.82 12.42 -9.54
CA ALA A 26 21.21 12.27 -8.22
C ALA A 26 19.90 13.05 -8.10
N ALA A 27 19.86 14.28 -8.63
CA ALA A 27 18.65 15.10 -8.67
C ALA A 27 17.54 14.43 -9.50
N HIS A 28 17.85 14.03 -10.74
CA HIS A 28 16.87 13.40 -11.63
C HIS A 28 16.38 12.04 -11.09
N THR A 29 17.29 11.22 -10.59
CA THR A 29 16.95 9.91 -10.01
C THR A 29 16.08 10.07 -8.78
N THR A 30 16.38 11.03 -7.91
CA THR A 30 15.54 11.32 -6.74
C THR A 30 14.12 11.72 -7.15
N VAL A 31 13.97 12.58 -8.17
CA VAL A 31 12.64 12.98 -8.66
C VAL A 31 11.90 11.79 -9.27
N ALA A 32 12.54 11.03 -10.18
CA ALA A 32 11.95 9.86 -10.80
C ALA A 32 11.53 8.80 -9.76
N TRP A 33 12.40 8.52 -8.80
CA TRP A 33 12.12 7.58 -7.70
C TRP A 33 10.92 8.01 -6.87
N ASN A 34 10.83 9.30 -6.51
CA ASN A 34 9.68 9.83 -5.76
C ASN A 34 8.37 9.70 -6.54
N ILE A 35 8.40 9.90 -7.86
CA ILE A 35 7.21 9.74 -8.71
C ILE A 35 6.78 8.27 -8.72
N LEU A 36 7.70 7.35 -8.97
CA LEU A 36 7.42 5.91 -8.99
C LEU A 36 6.87 5.43 -7.64
N GLN A 37 7.51 5.84 -6.54
CA GLN A 37 7.05 5.48 -5.20
C GLN A 37 5.66 6.04 -4.89
N ARG A 38 5.36 7.27 -5.31
CA ARG A 38 4.01 7.85 -5.16
C ARG A 38 2.97 7.11 -5.99
N ASP A 39 3.30 6.74 -7.22
CA ASP A 39 2.40 5.98 -8.09
C ASP A 39 2.09 4.61 -7.47
N ASP A 40 3.09 3.89 -6.96
CA ASP A 40 2.88 2.62 -6.26
C ASP A 40 2.02 2.76 -5.00
N GLN A 41 2.28 3.77 -4.17
CA GLN A 41 1.47 4.05 -2.98
C GLN A 41 0.02 4.41 -3.36
N PHE A 42 -0.16 5.21 -4.43
CA PHE A 42 -1.48 5.57 -4.93
C PHE A 42 -2.22 4.34 -5.48
N ARG A 43 -1.57 3.53 -6.31
CA ARG A 43 -2.15 2.30 -6.85
C ARG A 43 -2.52 1.31 -5.75
N ALA A 44 -1.67 1.15 -4.73
CA ALA A 44 -1.97 0.35 -3.55
C ALA A 44 -3.18 0.90 -2.78
N ALA A 45 -3.27 2.22 -2.61
CA ALA A 45 -4.41 2.86 -1.96
C ALA A 45 -5.72 2.66 -2.74
N VAL A 46 -5.70 2.84 -4.07
CA VAL A 46 -6.86 2.60 -4.94
C VAL A 46 -7.31 1.14 -4.88
N ALA A 47 -6.38 0.19 -5.08
CA ALA A 47 -6.69 -1.23 -4.99
C ALA A 47 -7.28 -1.62 -3.62
N SER A 48 -6.75 -1.03 -2.54
CA SER A 48 -7.28 -1.24 -1.19
C SER A 48 -8.70 -0.70 -1.02
N ARG A 49 -9.01 0.47 -1.60
CA ARG A 49 -10.34 1.07 -1.55
C ARG A 49 -11.37 0.23 -2.29
N ASP A 50 -11.02 -0.30 -3.45
CA ASP A 50 -11.94 -1.09 -4.27
C ASP A 50 -12.31 -2.39 -3.58
N ILE A 51 -11.32 -3.15 -3.07
CA ILE A 51 -11.59 -4.42 -2.40
C ILE A 51 -12.34 -4.22 -1.07
N ILE A 52 -12.04 -3.14 -0.33
CA ILE A 52 -12.79 -2.78 0.88
C ILE A 52 -14.23 -2.42 0.52
N GLY A 53 -14.46 -1.67 -0.57
CA GLY A 53 -15.80 -1.34 -1.06
C GLY A 53 -16.61 -2.58 -1.42
N GLN A 54 -16.00 -3.55 -2.11
CA GLN A 54 -16.63 -4.84 -2.44
C GLN A 54 -17.00 -5.62 -1.17
N ALA A 55 -16.06 -5.76 -0.23
CA ALA A 55 -16.31 -6.44 1.04
C ALA A 55 -17.44 -5.76 1.84
N LYS A 56 -17.45 -4.42 1.90
CA LYS A 56 -18.55 -3.66 2.52
C LYS A 56 -19.89 -4.00 1.88
N GLY A 57 -19.98 -3.99 0.54
CA GLY A 57 -21.20 -4.33 -0.18
C GLY A 57 -21.71 -5.73 0.13
N MET A 58 -20.80 -6.71 0.18
CA MET A 58 -21.15 -8.09 0.57
C MET A 58 -21.67 -8.19 2.01
N LEU A 59 -21.05 -7.47 2.96
CA LEU A 59 -21.49 -7.45 4.35
C LEU A 59 -22.84 -6.73 4.51
N MET A 60 -23.05 -5.60 3.81
CA MET A 60 -24.33 -4.90 3.78
C MET A 60 -25.44 -5.82 3.28
N GLU A 61 -25.22 -6.55 2.20
CA GLU A 61 -26.19 -7.52 1.68
C GLU A 61 -26.45 -8.63 2.70
N ARG A 62 -25.39 -9.23 3.26
CA ARG A 62 -25.50 -10.40 4.11
C ARG A 62 -26.13 -10.13 5.49
N PHE A 63 -25.76 -9.01 6.10
CA PHE A 63 -26.18 -8.66 7.46
C PHE A 63 -27.28 -7.60 7.51
N LYS A 64 -27.71 -7.08 6.35
CA LYS A 64 -28.72 -6.02 6.23
C LYS A 64 -28.38 -4.77 7.05
N ILE A 65 -27.10 -4.41 7.05
CA ILE A 65 -26.54 -3.23 7.72
C ILE A 65 -26.15 -2.16 6.69
N ASP A 66 -25.99 -0.93 7.15
CA ASP A 66 -25.56 0.17 6.28
C ASP A 66 -24.04 0.14 5.99
N ALA A 67 -23.60 1.09 5.15
CA ALA A 67 -22.20 1.15 4.75
C ALA A 67 -21.25 1.61 5.88
N ALA A 68 -21.73 2.34 6.89
CA ALA A 68 -20.91 2.74 8.03
C ALA A 68 -20.70 1.54 8.95
N ASP A 69 -21.78 0.86 9.30
CA ASP A 69 -21.76 -0.35 10.14
C ASP A 69 -20.94 -1.48 9.51
N ALA A 70 -21.06 -1.69 8.18
CA ALA A 70 -20.25 -2.69 7.48
C ALA A 70 -18.75 -2.36 7.53
N PHE A 71 -18.38 -1.08 7.49
CA PHE A 71 -16.98 -0.67 7.60
C PHE A 71 -16.45 -0.84 9.02
N ASP A 72 -17.26 -0.51 10.03
CA ASP A 72 -16.89 -0.74 11.43
C ASP A 72 -16.79 -2.23 11.76
N LEU A 73 -17.62 -3.09 11.16
CA LEU A 73 -17.45 -4.54 11.26
C LEU A 73 -16.11 -5.00 10.68
N LEU A 74 -15.73 -4.54 9.48
CA LEU A 74 -14.41 -4.85 8.91
C LEU A 74 -13.26 -4.39 9.82
N LYS A 75 -13.39 -3.21 10.45
CA LYS A 75 -12.40 -2.69 11.41
C LYS A 75 -12.30 -3.57 12.65
N ARG A 76 -13.42 -3.99 13.23
CA ARG A 76 -13.42 -4.90 14.40
C ARG A 76 -12.74 -6.22 14.06
N LEU A 77 -13.10 -6.84 12.93
CA LEU A 77 -12.47 -8.08 12.47
C LEU A 77 -10.96 -7.92 12.22
N SER A 78 -10.54 -6.80 11.65
CA SER A 78 -9.12 -6.46 11.45
C SER A 78 -8.36 -6.34 12.78
N GLN A 79 -8.97 -5.70 13.77
CA GLN A 79 -8.38 -5.55 15.12
C GLN A 79 -8.31 -6.88 15.86
N GLU A 80 -9.39 -7.66 15.87
CA GLU A 80 -9.46 -8.97 16.52
C GLU A 80 -8.45 -9.97 15.92
N ALA A 81 -8.30 -9.95 14.59
CA ALA A 81 -7.33 -10.81 13.88
C ALA A 81 -5.92 -10.21 13.80
N ASN A 82 -5.70 -8.99 14.32
CA ASN A 82 -4.47 -8.21 14.15
C ASN A 82 -3.91 -8.27 12.71
N THR A 83 -4.80 -8.10 11.74
CA THR A 83 -4.52 -8.30 10.31
C THR A 83 -4.89 -7.03 9.56
N PRO A 84 -4.12 -6.56 8.55
CA PRO A 84 -4.46 -5.36 7.81
C PRO A 84 -5.87 -5.41 7.23
N LEU A 85 -6.61 -4.30 7.33
CA LEU A 85 -8.02 -4.19 6.89
C LEU A 85 -8.24 -4.68 5.46
N VAL A 86 -7.32 -4.36 4.54
CA VAL A 86 -7.37 -4.80 3.14
C VAL A 86 -7.32 -6.33 3.00
N ARG A 87 -6.56 -7.02 3.86
CA ARG A 87 -6.49 -8.49 3.88
C ARG A 87 -7.77 -9.10 4.42
N VAL A 88 -8.39 -8.49 5.43
CA VAL A 88 -9.71 -8.92 5.92
C VAL A 88 -10.76 -8.77 4.81
N ALA A 89 -10.75 -7.65 4.09
CA ALA A 89 -11.63 -7.44 2.94
C ALA A 89 -11.42 -8.50 1.84
N GLU A 90 -10.17 -8.83 1.49
CA GLU A 90 -9.85 -9.92 0.55
C GLU A 90 -10.40 -11.28 1.04
N GLN A 91 -10.32 -11.56 2.34
CA GLN A 91 -10.84 -12.82 2.87
C GLN A 91 -12.36 -12.88 2.82
N VAL A 92 -13.05 -11.77 3.12
CA VAL A 92 -14.51 -11.64 2.96
C VAL A 92 -14.90 -11.87 1.51
N VAL A 93 -14.21 -11.22 0.57
CA VAL A 93 -14.50 -11.32 -0.88
C VAL A 93 -14.21 -12.72 -1.42
N SER A 94 -13.14 -13.37 -0.95
CA SER A 94 -12.81 -14.74 -1.36
C SER A 94 -13.66 -15.82 -0.69
N GLY A 95 -14.58 -15.46 0.21
CA GLY A 95 -15.45 -16.42 0.91
C GLY A 95 -14.73 -17.32 1.92
N ARG A 96 -13.43 -17.11 2.17
CA ARG A 96 -12.66 -17.82 3.20
C ARG A 96 -12.86 -17.14 4.55
N THR A 97 -14.03 -17.35 5.13
CA THR A 97 -14.49 -16.57 6.28
C THR A 97 -14.67 -17.46 7.50
N ARG A 98 -13.80 -17.35 8.50
CA ARG A 98 -13.94 -18.01 9.83
C ARG A 98 -14.75 -17.16 10.82
N TRP A 99 -15.06 -15.90 10.49
CA TRP A 99 -15.61 -14.89 11.40
C TRP A 99 -17.15 -14.76 11.42
N GLU A 100 -17.87 -15.66 10.74
CA GLU A 100 -19.34 -15.67 10.70
C GLU A 100 -19.98 -15.87 12.08
N ASP A 101 -19.22 -16.44 13.02
CA ASP A 101 -19.65 -16.65 14.40
C ASP A 101 -19.54 -15.41 15.28
N HIS A 102 -18.73 -14.43 14.86
CA HIS A 102 -18.53 -13.17 15.58
C HIS A 102 -19.54 -12.09 15.16
N ALA A 103 -19.98 -12.08 13.89
CA ALA A 103 -20.95 -11.10 13.37
C ALA A 103 -22.41 -11.33 13.82
N ARG A 104 -22.69 -12.44 14.53
CA ARG A 104 -24.02 -12.78 15.06
C ARG A 104 -24.22 -12.40 16.54
N ARG A 105 -23.20 -11.83 17.19
CA ARG A 105 -23.26 -11.36 18.59
C ARG A 105 -23.32 -9.85 18.64
#